data_AF-A0A953Y7G1-F1
#
_entry.id   AF-A0A953Y7G1-F1
#
_cell.length_a   1.000
_cell.length_b   1.000
_cell.length_c   1.000
_cell.angle_alpha   90.00
_cell.angle_beta   90.00
_cell.angle_gamma   90.00
#
_symmetry.space_group_name_H-M   'P 1'
#
loop_
_entity.id
_entity.type
_entity.pdbx_description
1 polymer ?
#
loop_
_entity_poly.entity_id
_entity_poly.type
_entity_poly.pdbx_seq_one_letter_code
_entity_poly.pdbx_strand_id
1 'polypeptide(L)'
;MIEHVVELGSELPQDVEALVTLRDSLASTPQGAAAVFVAALLVYVEDRAKGIPCLTLVMDRGRLTQGSNGYKGFEPGRQDLRDLDERVGSKPYLARSYVAGTTPSGEYRLPSPPFQVKVREQPHDVQAERAKVFVWSSGADSPRPLTLIKNNRGLWKATNWSSLTVGIRPPAAPLDDDL
;
A
#
# COMPACT_ATOMS: atom_id res chain seq x y z
N MET A 1 -17.07 8.34 12.16
CA MET A 1 -16.17 7.49 11.35
C MET A 1 -16.49 7.79 9.90
N ILE A 2 -15.48 8.09 9.08
CA ILE A 2 -15.67 8.51 7.70
C ILE A 2 -14.98 7.49 6.80
N GLU A 3 -15.69 7.03 5.78
CA GLU A 3 -15.15 6.14 4.74
C GLU A 3 -14.85 6.93 3.48
N HIS A 4 -13.73 6.62 2.86
CA HIS A 4 -13.26 7.24 1.63
C HIS A 4 -12.96 6.14 0.62
N VAL A 5 -13.43 6.35 -0.61
CA VAL A 5 -13.01 5.57 -1.77
C VAL A 5 -12.01 6.41 -2.53
N VAL A 6 -10.76 5.93 -2.62
CA VAL A 6 -9.70 6.61 -3.36
C VAL A 6 -9.45 5.86 -4.65
N GLU A 7 -9.62 6.53 -5.78
CA GLU A 7 -9.32 5.98 -7.11
C GLU A 7 -7.83 6.11 -7.41
N LEU A 8 -7.20 4.98 -7.74
CA LEU A 8 -5.81 4.93 -8.23
C LEU A 8 -5.72 5.24 -9.72
N GLY A 9 -6.83 5.12 -10.47
CA GLY A 9 -6.92 5.35 -11.90
C GLY A 9 -7.35 4.13 -12.69
N SER A 10 -7.30 4.24 -14.02
CA SER A 10 -7.63 3.15 -14.95
C SER A 10 -6.48 2.16 -15.15
N GLU A 11 -5.27 2.55 -14.76
CA GLU A 11 -4.06 1.73 -14.80
C GLU A 11 -3.35 1.85 -13.46
N LEU A 12 -2.70 0.76 -13.03
CA LEU A 12 -1.85 0.77 -11.85
C LEU A 12 -0.44 1.24 -12.24
N PRO A 13 0.28 1.97 -11.38
CA PRO A 13 1.66 2.34 -11.64
C PRO A 13 2.50 1.08 -11.82
N GLN A 14 3.43 1.10 -12.78
CA GLN A 14 4.34 -0.02 -13.04
C GLN A 14 5.78 0.24 -12.59
N ASP A 15 6.09 1.49 -12.25
CA ASP A 15 7.41 1.94 -11.81
C ASP A 15 7.30 3.22 -10.95
N VAL A 16 8.46 3.73 -10.55
CA VAL A 16 8.54 4.91 -9.67
C VAL A 16 8.11 6.20 -10.34
N GLU A 17 8.26 6.33 -11.66
CA GLU A 17 7.87 7.55 -12.36
C GLU A 17 6.34 7.64 -12.44
N ALA A 18 5.66 6.53 -12.80
CA ALA A 18 4.21 6.44 -12.73
C ALA A 18 3.69 6.66 -11.29
N LEU A 19 4.39 6.13 -10.28
CA LEU A 19 4.04 6.33 -8.88
C LEU A 19 4.25 7.80 -8.43
N VAL A 20 5.25 8.51 -8.96
CA VAL A 20 5.44 9.95 -8.68
C VAL A 20 4.22 10.74 -9.14
N THR A 21 3.73 10.48 -10.35
CA THR A 21 2.51 11.12 -10.88
C THR A 21 1.30 10.84 -9.98
N LEU A 22 1.09 9.58 -9.59
CA LEU A 22 -0.01 9.19 -8.70
C LEU A 22 0.12 9.80 -7.30
N ARG A 23 1.35 9.88 -6.78
CA ARG A 23 1.65 10.48 -5.47
C ARG A 23 1.34 11.98 -5.48
N ASP A 24 1.77 12.68 -6.52
CA ASP A 24 1.59 14.12 -6.63
C ASP A 24 0.10 14.51 -6.73
N SER A 25 -0.75 13.64 -7.27
CA SER A 25 -2.21 13.88 -7.33
C SER A 25 -2.95 13.53 -6.03
N LEU A 26 -2.57 12.46 -5.32
CA LEU A 26 -3.35 11.92 -4.20
C LEU A 26 -2.76 12.20 -2.81
N ALA A 27 -1.43 12.21 -2.67
CA ALA A 27 -0.78 12.12 -1.36
C ALA A 27 -0.69 13.44 -0.57
N SER A 28 -1.42 14.47 -0.99
CA SER A 28 -1.66 15.69 -0.19
C SER A 28 -2.64 15.43 0.97
N THR A 29 -3.33 14.29 0.97
CA THR A 29 -4.21 13.79 2.05
C THR A 29 -3.68 12.48 2.65
N PRO A 30 -3.98 12.17 3.93
CA PRO A 30 -3.63 10.88 4.51
C PRO A 30 -4.24 9.69 3.77
N GLN A 31 -5.50 9.82 3.33
CA GLN A 31 -6.25 8.79 2.61
C GLN A 31 -5.61 8.50 1.26
N GLY A 32 -5.29 9.56 0.50
CA GLY A 32 -4.61 9.41 -0.77
C GLY A 32 -3.21 8.83 -0.62
N ALA A 33 -2.44 9.23 0.39
CA ALA A 33 -1.14 8.62 0.66
C ALA A 33 -1.23 7.15 1.06
N ALA A 34 -2.28 6.74 1.78
CA ALA A 34 -2.52 5.33 2.08
C ALA A 34 -2.80 4.52 0.80
N ALA A 35 -3.60 5.07 -0.12
CA ALA A 35 -3.87 4.45 -1.40
C ALA A 35 -2.60 4.34 -2.27
N VAL A 36 -1.77 5.39 -2.31
CA VAL A 36 -0.48 5.38 -3.01
C VAL A 36 0.50 4.39 -2.38
N PHE A 37 0.47 4.19 -1.06
CA PHE A 37 1.27 3.16 -0.39
C PHE A 37 0.85 1.75 -0.82
N VAL A 38 -0.47 1.49 -0.94
CA VAL A 38 -0.98 0.22 -1.50
C VAL A 38 -0.50 0.05 -2.95
N ALA A 39 -0.56 1.09 -3.77
CA ALA A 39 -0.03 1.05 -5.13
C ALA A 39 1.47 0.70 -5.17
N ALA A 40 2.29 1.25 -4.26
CA ALA A 40 3.69 0.89 -4.12
C ALA A 40 3.91 -0.59 -3.75
N LEU A 41 3.08 -1.15 -2.86
CA LEU A 41 3.10 -2.58 -2.54
C LEU A 41 2.73 -3.45 -3.76
N LEU A 42 1.76 -3.01 -4.58
CA LEU A 42 1.38 -3.69 -5.81
C LEU A 42 2.55 -3.77 -6.80
N VAL A 43 3.28 -2.66 -7.01
CA VAL A 43 4.50 -2.68 -7.84
C VAL A 43 5.53 -3.65 -7.25
N TYR A 44 5.72 -3.63 -5.93
CA TYR A 44 6.72 -4.46 -5.27
C TYR A 44 6.45 -5.96 -5.34
N VAL A 45 5.18 -6.40 -5.26
CA VAL A 45 4.86 -7.83 -5.42
C VAL A 45 4.89 -8.30 -6.87
N GLU A 46 4.78 -7.39 -7.83
CA GLU A 46 4.88 -7.69 -9.26
C GLU A 46 6.34 -7.72 -9.71
N ASP A 47 7.10 -6.69 -9.33
CA ASP A 47 8.52 -6.55 -9.63
C ASP A 47 9.21 -5.88 -8.45
N ARG A 48 9.92 -6.68 -7.66
CA ARG A 48 10.66 -6.20 -6.48
C ARG A 48 11.63 -5.07 -6.81
N ALA A 49 12.34 -5.14 -7.94
CA ALA A 49 13.35 -4.14 -8.31
C ALA A 49 12.71 -2.79 -8.62
N LYS A 50 11.53 -2.78 -9.27
CA LYS A 50 10.75 -1.56 -9.51
C LYS A 50 10.01 -1.08 -8.25
N GLY A 51 9.63 -2.01 -7.37
CA GLY A 51 8.92 -1.73 -6.14
C GLY A 51 9.76 -1.07 -5.05
N ILE A 52 11.06 -1.34 -4.96
CA ILE A 52 11.93 -0.73 -3.94
C ILE A 52 11.98 0.80 -4.10
N PRO A 53 12.21 1.38 -5.30
CA PRO A 53 12.09 2.82 -5.52
C PRO A 53 10.69 3.37 -5.19
N CYS A 54 9.63 2.65 -5.55
CA CYS A 54 8.24 2.99 -5.23
C CYS A 54 8.00 3.09 -3.71
N LEU A 55 8.43 2.09 -2.95
CA LEU A 55 8.32 2.06 -1.50
C LEU A 55 9.18 3.15 -0.85
N THR A 56 10.39 3.37 -1.37
CA THR A 56 11.26 4.49 -0.94
C THR A 56 10.54 5.83 -1.11
N LEU A 57 9.82 6.02 -2.22
CA LEU A 57 9.11 7.25 -2.50
C LEU A 57 8.02 7.54 -1.47
N VAL A 58 7.33 6.54 -0.92
CA VAL A 58 6.13 6.73 -0.07
C VAL A 58 6.40 6.62 1.43
N MET A 59 7.55 6.08 1.83
CA MET A 59 7.96 6.00 3.23
C MET A 59 8.50 7.32 3.77
N ASP A 60 8.37 7.50 5.08
CA ASP A 60 8.98 8.62 5.79
C ASP A 60 10.51 8.50 5.78
N ARG A 61 11.21 9.64 5.77
CA ARG A 61 12.68 9.68 5.71
C ARG A 61 13.35 8.93 6.87
N GLY A 62 12.72 8.90 8.05
CA GLY A 62 13.23 8.15 9.20
C GLY A 62 13.18 6.62 9.04
N ARG A 63 12.52 6.12 7.98
CA ARG A 63 12.46 4.70 7.60
C ARG A 63 13.45 4.34 6.48
N LEU A 64 14.21 5.32 6.00
CA LEU A 64 15.12 5.16 4.87
C LEU A 64 16.59 5.19 5.31
N THR A 65 17.45 4.56 4.53
CA THR A 65 18.91 4.65 4.60
C THR A 65 19.46 5.12 3.26
N GLN A 66 20.72 5.56 3.22
CA GLN A 66 21.42 5.77 1.95
C GLN A 66 21.59 4.44 1.22
N GLY A 67 21.36 4.43 -0.09
CA GLY A 67 21.47 3.24 -0.92
C GLY A 67 21.20 3.53 -2.40
N SER A 68 21.59 2.58 -3.26
CA SER A 68 21.51 2.72 -4.72
C SER A 68 20.28 2.07 -5.34
N ASN A 69 19.55 1.23 -4.60
CA ASN A 69 18.46 0.42 -5.17
C ASN A 69 17.09 1.11 -5.10
N GLY A 70 16.96 2.18 -4.31
CA GLY A 70 15.71 2.90 -4.15
C GLY A 70 15.63 4.16 -5.02
N TYR A 71 15.18 5.26 -4.42
CA TYR A 71 14.86 6.49 -5.13
C TYR A 71 15.67 7.67 -4.58
N LYS A 72 16.31 8.43 -5.48
CA LYS A 72 17.13 9.61 -5.16
C LYS A 72 18.21 9.37 -4.10
N GLY A 73 18.90 8.23 -4.19
CA GLY A 73 20.02 7.86 -3.30
C GLY A 73 19.61 7.35 -1.92
N PHE A 74 18.32 7.03 -1.75
CA PHE A 74 17.78 6.41 -0.54
C PHE A 74 17.11 5.08 -0.89
N GLU A 75 17.00 4.20 0.09
CA GLU A 75 16.25 2.95 0.03
C GLU A 75 15.62 2.64 1.40
N PRO A 76 14.62 1.75 1.52
CA PRO A 76 14.06 1.40 2.81
C PRO A 76 15.12 0.76 3.71
N GLY A 77 15.01 0.97 5.02
CA GLY A 77 15.95 0.39 5.98
C GLY A 77 16.04 -1.13 5.86
N ARG A 78 17.20 -1.71 6.20
CA ARG A 78 17.47 -3.15 6.05
C ARG A 78 16.41 -4.04 6.70
N GLN A 79 15.97 -3.69 7.91
CA GLN A 79 14.92 -4.45 8.60
C GLN A 79 13.58 -4.35 7.88
N ASP A 80 13.24 -3.17 7.34
CA ASP A 80 11.99 -2.96 6.62
C ASP A 80 11.97 -3.75 5.31
N LEU A 81 13.09 -3.77 4.56
CA LEU A 81 13.24 -4.60 3.38
C LEU A 81 13.11 -6.09 3.70
N ARG A 82 13.78 -6.56 4.76
CA ARG A 82 13.67 -7.96 5.20
C ARG A 82 12.23 -8.32 5.56
N ASP A 83 11.55 -7.48 6.33
CA ASP A 83 10.15 -7.69 6.72
C ASP A 83 9.24 -7.74 5.49
N LEU A 84 9.45 -6.87 4.50
CA LEU A 84 8.71 -6.88 3.23
C LEU A 84 8.98 -8.14 2.42
N ASP A 85 10.24 -8.57 2.31
CA ASP A 85 10.63 -9.77 1.57
C ASP A 85 9.99 -11.02 2.19
N GLU A 86 10.08 -11.18 3.51
CA GLU A 86 9.55 -12.34 4.23
C GLU A 86 8.02 -12.38 4.29
N ARG A 87 7.38 -11.20 4.44
CA ARG A 87 5.95 -11.14 4.66
C ARG A 87 5.14 -10.95 3.39
N VAL A 88 5.65 -10.20 2.42
CA VAL A 88 4.91 -9.75 1.24
C VAL A 88 5.48 -10.32 -0.06
N GLY A 89 6.80 -10.45 -0.18
CA GLY A 89 7.48 -10.75 -1.45
C GLY A 89 6.97 -12.00 -2.18
N SER A 90 6.72 -13.10 -1.46
CA SER A 90 6.19 -14.35 -2.06
C SER A 90 4.65 -14.46 -2.04
N LYS A 91 3.95 -13.40 -1.63
CA LYS A 91 2.51 -13.40 -1.33
C LYS A 91 1.81 -12.21 -1.99
N PRO A 92 1.70 -12.18 -3.34
CA PRO A 92 1.11 -11.05 -4.05
C PRO A 92 -0.34 -10.75 -3.63
N TYR A 93 -1.06 -11.76 -3.14
CA TYR A 93 -2.41 -11.61 -2.59
C TYR A 93 -2.49 -10.62 -1.42
N LEU A 94 -1.40 -10.42 -0.65
CA LEU A 94 -1.36 -9.42 0.43
C LEU A 94 -1.60 -8.02 -0.10
N ALA A 95 -0.83 -7.60 -1.10
CA ALA A 95 -0.96 -6.28 -1.71
C ALA A 95 -2.31 -6.16 -2.44
N ARG A 96 -2.70 -7.19 -3.21
CA ARG A 96 -3.95 -7.21 -3.98
C ARG A 96 -5.19 -7.13 -3.09
N SER A 97 -5.14 -7.68 -1.88
CA SER A 97 -6.29 -7.68 -0.95
C SER A 97 -6.83 -6.30 -0.58
N TYR A 98 -6.01 -5.25 -0.72
CA TYR A 98 -6.37 -3.86 -0.43
C TYR A 98 -7.08 -3.15 -1.60
N VAL A 99 -7.17 -3.78 -2.77
CA VAL A 99 -7.93 -3.27 -3.91
C VAL A 99 -9.40 -3.66 -3.76
N ALA A 100 -10.29 -2.68 -3.85
CA ALA A 100 -11.73 -2.91 -3.76
C ALA A 100 -12.20 -3.85 -4.87
N GLY A 101 -13.04 -4.84 -4.53
CA GLY A 101 -13.56 -5.81 -5.50
C GLY A 101 -12.78 -7.13 -5.54
N THR A 102 -11.59 -7.21 -4.95
CA THR A 102 -10.89 -8.50 -4.78
C THR A 102 -11.55 -9.32 -3.67
N THR A 103 -11.42 -10.65 -3.72
CA THR A 103 -11.88 -11.56 -2.65
C THR A 103 -10.92 -12.74 -2.49
N PRO A 104 -10.90 -13.40 -1.30
CA PRO A 104 -10.13 -14.63 -1.12
C PRO A 104 -10.56 -15.77 -2.08
N SER A 105 -11.86 -15.89 -2.36
CA SER A 105 -12.40 -16.92 -3.28
C SER A 105 -12.09 -16.64 -4.75
N GLY A 106 -11.95 -15.37 -5.13
CA GLY A 106 -11.49 -14.96 -6.45
C GLY A 106 -9.97 -14.88 -6.57
N GLU A 107 -9.23 -15.52 -5.66
CA GLU A 107 -7.76 -15.51 -5.60
C GLU A 107 -7.13 -14.11 -5.59
N TYR A 108 -7.88 -13.11 -5.13
CA TYR A 108 -7.51 -11.71 -5.20
C TYR A 108 -7.14 -11.22 -6.61
N ARG A 109 -7.78 -11.77 -7.65
CA ARG A 109 -7.69 -11.22 -9.01
C ARG A 109 -8.16 -9.76 -8.98
N LEU A 110 -7.35 -8.88 -9.57
CA LEU A 110 -7.68 -7.46 -9.67
C LEU A 110 -8.95 -7.29 -10.52
N PRO A 111 -9.89 -6.40 -10.12
CA PRO A 111 -11.10 -6.15 -10.88
C PRO A 111 -10.81 -5.37 -12.17
N SER A 112 -11.84 -5.19 -13.01
CA SER A 112 -11.79 -4.18 -14.07
C SER A 112 -11.64 -2.77 -13.46
N PRO A 113 -10.92 -1.86 -14.13
CA PRO A 113 -10.78 -0.48 -13.68
C PRO A 113 -12.14 0.25 -13.57
N PRO A 114 -12.23 1.33 -12.78
CA PRO A 114 -11.13 1.98 -12.04
C PRO A 114 -10.68 1.20 -10.80
N PHE A 115 -9.37 1.18 -10.54
CA PHE A 115 -8.84 0.57 -9.33
C PHE A 115 -9.05 1.49 -8.13
N GLN A 116 -9.56 0.93 -7.05
CA GLN A 116 -9.97 1.70 -5.87
C GLN A 116 -9.40 1.11 -4.58
N VAL A 117 -9.07 1.97 -3.64
CA VAL A 117 -8.70 1.61 -2.26
C VAL A 117 -9.69 2.26 -1.30
N LYS A 118 -10.24 1.47 -0.39
CA LYS A 118 -11.15 1.97 0.65
C LYS A 118 -10.35 2.30 1.91
N VAL A 119 -10.41 3.55 2.34
CA VAL A 119 -9.69 4.06 3.51
C VAL A 119 -10.68 4.64 4.51
N ARG A 120 -10.47 4.35 5.78
CA ARG A 120 -11.33 4.76 6.87
C ARG A 120 -10.57 5.64 7.84
N GLU A 121 -11.21 6.72 8.24
CA GLU A 121 -10.74 7.66 9.25
C GLU A 121 -11.57 7.54 10.53
N GLN A 122 -10.88 7.62 11.68
CA GLN A 122 -11.49 7.76 12.99
C GLN A 122 -11.36 9.23 13.47
N PRO A 123 -12.34 9.74 14.25
CA PRO A 123 -12.22 11.07 14.84
C PRO A 123 -10.92 11.21 15.64
N HIS A 124 -10.25 12.36 15.52
CA HIS A 124 -8.99 12.72 16.20
C HIS A 124 -7.72 11.97 15.78
N ASP A 125 -7.83 10.95 14.92
CA ASP A 125 -6.68 10.21 14.40
C ASP A 125 -5.98 10.94 13.24
N VAL A 126 -6.66 11.89 12.59
CA VAL A 126 -6.08 12.79 11.58
C VAL A 126 -5.89 14.17 12.18
N GLN A 127 -4.65 14.60 12.26
CA GLN A 127 -4.22 15.90 12.79
C GLN A 127 -3.39 16.63 11.72
N ALA A 128 -2.92 17.85 12.02
CA ALA A 128 -2.21 18.68 11.04
C ALA A 128 -0.99 17.98 10.40
N GLU A 129 -0.18 17.30 11.22
CA GLU A 129 1.12 16.74 10.80
C GLU A 129 1.22 15.21 10.98
N ARG A 130 0.27 14.59 11.69
CA ARG A 130 0.23 13.14 11.93
C ARG A 130 -1.16 12.60 11.65
N ALA A 131 -1.21 11.42 11.07
CA ALA A 131 -2.45 10.74 10.77
C ALA A 131 -2.33 9.25 11.04
N LYS A 132 -3.41 8.65 11.53
CA LYS A 132 -3.62 7.21 11.50
C LYS A 132 -4.88 6.94 10.70
N VAL A 133 -4.75 6.19 9.62
CA VAL A 133 -5.87 5.77 8.77
C VAL A 133 -5.94 4.26 8.73
N PHE A 134 -7.09 3.72 8.33
CA PHE A 134 -7.30 2.29 8.30
C PHE A 134 -7.69 1.84 6.90
N VAL A 135 -6.88 1.00 6.28
CA VAL A 135 -7.06 0.53 4.90
C VAL A 135 -7.87 -0.76 4.91
N TRP A 136 -9.02 -0.76 4.23
CA TRP A 136 -9.84 -1.96 4.10
C TRP A 136 -9.11 -3.04 3.31
N SER A 137 -9.28 -4.30 3.71
CA SER A 137 -8.80 -5.46 2.97
C SER A 137 -9.91 -6.50 2.87
N SER A 138 -10.06 -7.06 1.69
CA SER A 138 -10.95 -8.20 1.42
C SER A 138 -10.53 -9.50 2.13
N GLY A 139 -9.28 -9.55 2.60
CA GLY A 139 -8.69 -10.72 3.25
C GLY A 139 -8.56 -10.61 4.76
N ALA A 140 -9.11 -9.57 5.40
CA ALA A 140 -9.02 -9.37 6.84
C ALA A 140 -10.37 -9.00 7.47
N ASP A 141 -10.57 -9.37 8.74
CA ASP A 141 -11.79 -9.04 9.50
C ASP A 141 -11.93 -7.55 9.84
N SER A 142 -10.83 -6.81 9.80
CA SER A 142 -10.82 -5.39 10.15
C SER A 142 -9.87 -4.59 9.26
N PRO A 143 -10.21 -3.32 8.95
CA PRO A 143 -9.31 -2.40 8.26
C PRO A 143 -7.96 -2.24 8.98
N ARG A 144 -6.87 -2.21 8.21
CA ARG A 144 -5.49 -2.31 8.71
C ARG A 144 -4.92 -0.92 8.95
N PRO A 145 -4.39 -0.62 10.15
CA PRO A 145 -3.87 0.70 10.46
C PRO A 145 -2.59 1.01 9.67
N LEU A 146 -2.51 2.26 9.20
CA LEU A 146 -1.34 2.88 8.59
C LEU A 146 -1.09 4.22 9.27
N THR A 147 0.10 4.40 9.85
CA THR A 147 0.49 5.68 10.46
C THR A 147 1.30 6.51 9.47
N LEU A 148 0.92 7.77 9.33
CA LEU A 148 1.46 8.71 8.36
C LEU A 148 1.95 9.99 9.06
N ILE A 149 2.98 10.61 8.50
CA ILE A 149 3.45 11.95 8.86
C ILE A 149 3.47 12.83 7.62
N LYS A 150 3.12 14.10 7.77
CA LYS A 150 3.21 15.08 6.68
C LYS A 150 4.64 15.62 6.60
N ASN A 151 5.20 15.69 5.41
CA ASN A 151 6.53 16.28 5.20
C ASN A 151 6.45 17.79 4.92
N ASN A 152 7.61 18.44 4.83
CA ASN A 152 7.72 19.88 4.55
C ASN A 152 7.23 20.32 3.16
N ARG A 153 6.86 19.39 2.28
CA ARG A 153 6.22 19.66 0.98
C ARG A 153 4.71 19.41 1.01
N GLY A 154 4.16 19.15 2.19
CA GLY A 154 2.74 18.86 2.39
C GLY A 154 2.29 17.46 1.96
N LEU A 155 3.23 16.55 1.69
CA LEU A 155 2.96 15.18 1.27
C LEU A 155 3.00 14.24 2.48
N TRP A 156 2.02 13.36 2.58
CA TRP A 156 1.94 12.36 3.63
C TRP A 156 2.82 11.14 3.32
N LYS A 157 3.49 10.62 4.35
CA LYS A 157 4.51 9.56 4.27
C LYS A 157 4.28 8.47 5.31
N ALA A 158 4.44 7.20 4.92
CA ALA A 158 4.25 6.07 5.82
C ALA A 158 5.38 5.94 6.85
N THR A 159 5.01 5.90 8.13
CA THR A 159 5.94 5.69 9.25
C THR A 159 5.78 4.31 9.88
N ASN A 160 4.58 3.72 9.82
CA ASN A 160 4.31 2.37 10.30
C ASN A 160 3.19 1.71 9.48
N TRP A 161 3.50 0.55 8.88
CA TRP A 161 2.63 -0.24 8.01
C TRP A 161 2.64 -1.73 8.36
N SER A 162 3.17 -2.13 9.52
CA SER A 162 3.36 -3.55 9.86
C SER A 162 2.07 -4.37 9.71
N SER A 163 0.94 -3.78 10.07
CA SER A 163 -0.39 -4.40 9.94
C SER A 163 -0.80 -4.66 8.49
N LEU A 164 -0.31 -3.89 7.52
CA LEU A 164 -0.61 -4.09 6.10
C LEU A 164 0.13 -5.31 5.51
N THR A 165 1.10 -5.87 6.24
CA THR A 165 1.96 -6.95 5.74
C THR A 165 1.64 -8.31 6.35
N VAL A 166 0.65 -8.40 7.24
CA VAL A 166 0.34 -9.62 7.99
C VAL A 166 -1.15 -9.83 8.15
N GLY A 167 -1.56 -11.08 8.42
CA GLY A 167 -2.93 -11.42 8.80
C GLY A 167 -3.96 -11.32 7.67
N ILE A 168 -3.51 -11.41 6.42
CA ILE A 168 -4.38 -11.54 5.25
C ILE A 168 -4.59 -13.02 4.97
N ARG A 169 -5.86 -13.43 4.85
CA ARG A 169 -6.25 -14.81 4.50
C ARG A 169 -5.57 -15.22 3.18
N PRO A 170 -5.00 -16.42 3.09
CA PRO A 170 -4.55 -16.93 1.81
C PRO A 170 -5.72 -17.02 0.82
N PRO A 171 -5.47 -17.06 -0.49
CA PRO A 171 -6.46 -17.44 -1.48
C PRO A 171 -7.18 -18.73 -1.05
N ALA A 172 -8.49 -18.80 -1.27
CA ALA A 172 -9.18 -20.07 -1.09
C ALA A 172 -8.56 -21.09 -2.05
N ALA A 173 -8.39 -22.34 -1.58
CA ALA A 173 -8.07 -23.42 -2.51
C ALA A 173 -9.18 -23.48 -3.58
N PRO A 174 -8.85 -23.80 -4.85
CA PRO A 174 -9.87 -24.09 -5.84
C PRO A 174 -10.82 -25.14 -5.26
N LEU A 175 -12.12 -24.94 -5.44
CA LEU A 175 -13.07 -26.03 -5.21
C LEU A 175 -12.73 -27.10 -6.26
N ASP A 176 -12.12 -28.20 -5.83
CA ASP A 176 -11.95 -29.39 -6.67
C ASP A 176 -13.29 -30.13 -6.67
N ASP A 177 -14.20 -29.65 -7.52
CA ASP A 177 -15.54 -30.20 -7.68
C ASP A 177 -15.53 -31.14 -8.89
N ASP A 178 -14.94 -32.33 -8.72
CA ASP A 178 -15.00 -33.46 -9.67
C ASP A 178 -16.41 -34.13 -9.66
N LEU A 179 -17.45 -33.31 -9.66
CA LEU A 179 -18.86 -33.70 -9.83
C LEU A 179 -19.29 -33.65 -11.29
#